data_AF-A0A954JD11-F1
#
_entry.id   AF-A0A954JD11-F1
#
_cell.length_a   1.000
_cell.length_b   1.000
_cell.length_c   1.000
_cell.angle_alpha   90.00
_cell.angle_beta   90.00
_cell.angle_gamma   90.00
#
_symmetry.space_group_name_H-M   'P 1'
#
loop_
_entity.id
_entity.type
_entity.pdbx_description
1 polymer ?
#
loop_
_entity_poly.entity_id
_entity_poly.type
_entity_poly.pdbx_seq_one_letter_code
_entity_poly.pdbx_strand_id
1 'polypeptide(L)'
;LTSVAGAWMFRQQRLVGASLAILLLAMSAQQGSASQSAITHGYDDVEPLVARVFTSGESTNVAYFGQDHQLFTAALRFLDVERERALIRGDDLLEDAQQNLINGLHDFRVGWVFVDDELPIGQAVLEMIAEHQELFEVITPGQTLDNGEKTFHAQLFRFTGDLAAETKTVPLNSSVQGISASR
;
A
#
# COMPACT_ATOMS: atom_id res chain seq x y z
N LEU A 1 36.98 54.42 -56.04
CA LEU A 1 37.94 54.54 -54.91
C LEU A 1 37.24 54.02 -53.67
N THR A 2 37.38 52.72 -53.41
CA THR A 2 37.97 52.17 -52.16
C THR A 2 37.12 52.50 -50.93
N SER A 3 36.40 51.56 -50.34
CA SER A 3 36.98 50.66 -49.32
C SER A 3 35.92 49.60 -48.97
N VAL A 4 36.09 48.31 -49.28
CA VAL A 4 36.75 47.27 -48.45
C VAL A 4 36.34 47.24 -46.96
N ALA A 5 35.19 47.83 -46.59
CA ALA A 5 34.69 47.81 -45.21
C ALA A 5 33.41 46.95 -45.01
N GLY A 6 32.94 46.23 -46.03
CA GLY A 6 31.67 45.49 -45.99
C GLY A 6 31.77 43.98 -45.70
N ALA A 7 32.97 43.41 -45.61
CA ALA A 7 33.16 41.96 -45.65
C ALA A 7 33.58 41.30 -44.32
N TRP A 8 33.58 42.04 -43.20
CA TRP A 8 34.00 41.51 -41.88
C TRP A 8 32.93 41.56 -40.78
N MET A 9 31.68 41.90 -41.11
CA MET A 9 30.58 41.97 -40.13
C MET A 9 29.57 40.81 -40.19
N PHE A 10 29.88 39.71 -40.87
CA PHE A 10 28.95 38.57 -41.03
C PHE A 10 29.51 37.23 -40.54
N ARG A 11 30.34 37.24 -39.49
CA ARG A 11 30.87 35.99 -38.91
C ARG A 11 30.93 35.92 -37.39
N GLN A 12 30.21 36.78 -36.67
CA GLN A 12 30.15 36.76 -35.20
C GLN A 12 28.73 36.78 -34.60
N GLN A 13 27.69 36.40 -35.35
CA GLN A 13 26.32 36.31 -34.84
C GLN A 13 25.83 34.87 -34.60
N ARG A 14 26.72 33.91 -34.34
CA ARG A 14 26.32 32.51 -34.09
C ARG A 14 26.78 31.91 -32.76
N LEU A 15 27.31 32.71 -31.84
CA LEU A 15 27.79 32.22 -30.53
C LEU A 15 27.22 32.96 -29.31
N VAL A 16 26.15 33.75 -29.47
CA VAL A 16 25.45 34.39 -28.34
C VAL A 16 24.06 33.77 -28.09
N GLY A 17 23.50 33.03 -29.04
CA GLY A 17 22.20 32.35 -28.88
C GLY A 17 22.26 30.99 -28.16
N ALA A 18 23.41 30.32 -28.15
CA ALA A 18 23.55 28.99 -27.54
C ALA A 18 23.73 29.02 -26.01
N SER A 19 24.22 30.14 -25.46
CA SER A 19 24.47 30.29 -24.01
C SER A 19 23.21 30.63 -23.21
N LEU A 20 22.21 31.26 -23.84
CA LEU A 20 20.96 31.65 -23.19
C LEU A 20 19.95 30.50 -23.11
N ALA A 21 19.99 29.55 -24.06
CA ALA A 21 19.15 28.36 -24.03
C ALA A 21 19.58 27.36 -22.94
N ILE A 22 20.89 27.27 -22.65
CA ILE A 22 21.41 26.40 -21.59
C ILE A 22 21.06 26.96 -20.20
N LEU A 23 21.03 28.29 -20.04
CA LEU A 23 20.64 28.90 -18.76
C LEU A 23 19.14 28.68 -18.44
N LEU A 24 18.27 28.70 -19.44
CA LEU A 24 16.84 28.44 -19.25
C LEU A 24 16.54 26.95 -18.99
N LEU A 25 17.30 26.02 -19.60
CA LEU A 25 17.20 24.59 -19.28
C LEU A 25 17.77 24.24 -17.90
N ALA A 26 18.78 24.97 -17.43
CA ALA A 26 19.31 24.81 -16.07
C ALA A 26 18.33 25.30 -14.99
N MET A 27 17.53 26.33 -15.27
CA MET A 27 16.52 26.80 -14.31
C MET A 27 15.23 25.97 -14.30
N SER A 28 14.88 25.27 -15.39
CA SER A 28 13.78 24.30 -15.37
C SER A 28 14.15 22.97 -14.72
N ALA A 29 15.43 22.63 -14.63
CA ALA A 29 15.90 21.43 -13.89
C ALA A 29 15.88 21.64 -12.37
N GLN A 30 15.80 22.88 -11.87
CA GLN A 30 15.80 23.19 -10.44
C GLN A 30 14.40 23.25 -9.80
N GLN A 31 13.32 23.04 -10.57
CA GLN A 31 11.95 22.90 -10.04
C GLN A 31 11.45 21.44 -10.02
N GLY A 32 12.37 20.47 -10.10
CA GLY A 32 12.12 19.05 -9.88
C GLY A 32 12.70 18.51 -8.57
N SER A 33 12.97 19.37 -7.60
CA SER A 33 13.45 18.97 -6.26
C SER A 33 12.62 19.63 -5.16
N ALA A 34 11.30 19.69 -5.36
CA ALA A 34 10.36 19.88 -4.26
C ALA A 34 10.22 18.51 -3.56
N SER A 35 10.80 18.44 -2.37
CA SER A 35 10.77 17.35 -1.40
C SER A 35 11.39 16.02 -1.84
N GLN A 36 12.69 15.90 -1.56
CA GLN A 36 13.13 14.74 -0.79
C GLN A 36 12.14 14.51 0.36
N SER A 37 11.60 13.30 0.40
CA SER A 37 11.03 12.64 1.56
C SER A 37 10.44 13.58 2.60
N ALA A 38 9.14 13.90 2.47
CA ALA A 38 8.35 13.80 3.67
C ALA A 38 8.60 12.37 4.16
N ILE A 39 9.43 12.22 5.19
CA ILE A 39 9.42 11.00 5.98
C ILE A 39 7.99 10.96 6.48
N THR A 40 7.12 10.27 5.75
CA THR A 40 5.87 9.78 6.32
C THR A 40 6.40 9.00 7.51
N HIS A 41 6.20 9.52 8.72
CA HIS A 41 6.48 8.73 9.89
C HIS A 41 5.70 7.44 9.68
N GLY A 42 6.42 6.37 9.38
CA GLY A 42 5.84 5.05 9.34
C GLY A 42 5.28 4.81 10.72
N TYR A 43 4.23 4.01 10.82
CA TYR A 43 3.84 3.51 12.12
C TYR A 43 4.93 2.55 12.56
N ASP A 44 5.82 3.01 13.45
CA ASP A 44 7.00 2.26 13.92
C ASP A 44 6.59 0.88 14.48
N ASP A 45 5.36 0.78 14.98
CA ASP A 45 4.79 -0.40 15.60
C ASP A 45 4.10 -1.39 14.62
N VAL A 46 3.92 -1.03 13.36
CA VAL A 46 3.28 -1.92 12.38
C VAL A 46 4.18 -3.08 11.98
N GLU A 47 5.48 -2.85 11.77
CA GLU A 47 6.41 -3.93 11.46
C GLU A 47 6.47 -4.99 12.58
N PRO A 48 6.65 -4.63 13.87
CA PRO A 48 6.56 -5.58 14.98
C PRO A 48 5.23 -6.35 15.04
N LEU A 49 4.11 -5.68 14.73
CA LEU A 49 2.79 -6.31 14.73
C LEU A 49 2.66 -7.33 13.58
N VAL A 50 3.08 -6.97 12.36
CA VAL A 50 3.04 -7.85 11.19
C VAL A 50 4.05 -9.00 11.32
N ALA A 51 5.18 -8.80 11.98
CA ALA A 51 6.18 -9.84 12.25
C ALA A 51 5.61 -11.05 13.01
N ARG A 52 4.52 -10.86 13.79
CA ARG A 52 3.84 -11.94 14.51
C ARG A 52 3.28 -13.02 13.57
N VAL A 53 2.87 -12.64 12.35
CA VAL A 53 2.35 -13.56 11.31
C VAL A 53 3.36 -14.65 10.95
N PHE A 54 4.66 -14.35 11.01
CA PHE A 54 5.74 -15.25 10.59
C PHE A 54 6.17 -16.25 11.67
N THR A 55 5.66 -16.11 12.91
CA THR A 55 6.06 -16.96 14.03
C THR A 55 5.60 -18.41 13.91
N SER A 56 4.53 -18.67 13.15
CA SER A 56 3.92 -19.99 12.99
C SER A 56 4.61 -20.89 11.95
N GLY A 57 5.41 -20.31 11.04
CA GLY A 57 5.97 -21.01 9.88
C GLY A 57 4.94 -21.39 8.80
N GLU A 58 3.64 -21.17 9.02
CA GLU A 58 2.59 -21.47 8.06
C GLU A 58 2.52 -20.39 6.95
N SER A 59 2.45 -20.84 5.70
CA SER A 59 2.26 -19.97 4.52
C SER A 59 0.78 -19.77 4.25
N THR A 60 0.14 -18.94 5.08
CA THR A 60 -1.27 -18.54 4.95
C THR A 60 -1.37 -17.05 4.66
N ASN A 61 -2.44 -16.66 3.98
CA ASN A 61 -2.71 -15.27 3.64
C ASN A 61 -3.15 -14.48 4.87
N VAL A 62 -3.10 -13.16 4.72
CA VAL A 62 -3.46 -12.19 5.75
C VAL A 62 -4.63 -11.37 5.25
N ALA A 63 -5.68 -11.22 6.04
CA ALA A 63 -6.74 -10.25 5.77
C ALA A 63 -6.58 -9.03 6.67
N TYR A 64 -6.83 -7.85 6.12
CA TYR A 64 -6.90 -6.60 6.91
C TYR A 64 -8.23 -5.88 6.69
N PHE A 65 -8.94 -5.68 7.80
CA PHE A 65 -10.21 -4.97 7.88
C PHE A 65 -9.99 -3.58 8.46
N GLY A 66 -9.51 -2.66 7.62
CA GLY A 66 -9.33 -1.25 7.96
C GLY A 66 -9.02 -0.41 6.74
N GLN A 67 -8.67 0.86 6.92
CA GLN A 67 -8.45 1.78 5.77
C GLN A 67 -7.01 1.78 5.25
N ASP A 68 -6.03 1.56 6.13
CA ASP A 68 -4.61 1.75 5.82
C ASP A 68 -3.94 0.50 5.18
N HIS A 69 -4.61 -0.15 4.22
CA HIS A 69 -4.12 -1.41 3.64
C HIS A 69 -2.73 -1.30 3.01
N GLN A 70 -2.38 -0.13 2.47
CA GLN A 70 -1.09 0.10 1.82
C GLN A 70 0.06 -0.03 2.81
N LEU A 71 -0.14 0.41 4.06
CA LEU A 71 0.83 0.32 5.14
C LEU A 71 1.09 -1.14 5.52
N PHE A 72 0.03 -1.89 5.80
CA PHE A 72 0.12 -3.32 6.11
C PHE A 72 0.68 -4.13 4.93
N THR A 73 0.34 -3.74 3.69
CA THR A 73 0.91 -4.36 2.48
C THR A 73 2.41 -4.13 2.43
N ALA A 74 2.87 -2.89 2.64
CA ALA A 74 4.27 -2.54 2.61
C ALA A 74 5.07 -3.31 3.68
N ALA A 75 4.57 -3.32 4.93
CA ALA A 75 5.19 -4.06 6.03
C ALA A 75 5.24 -5.57 5.75
N LEU A 76 4.13 -6.15 5.26
CA LEU A 76 4.09 -7.57 4.89
C LEU A 76 5.11 -7.87 3.78
N ARG A 77 5.19 -7.03 2.74
CA ARG A 77 6.15 -7.23 1.64
C ARG A 77 7.60 -7.02 2.04
N PHE A 78 7.86 -6.21 3.07
CA PHE A 78 9.19 -6.02 3.63
C PHE A 78 9.65 -7.27 4.38
N LEU A 79 8.76 -7.91 5.15
CA LEU A 79 9.06 -9.09 5.96
C LEU A 79 8.97 -10.41 5.16
N ASP A 80 8.04 -10.52 4.21
CA ASP A 80 7.82 -11.68 3.35
C ASP A 80 8.64 -11.59 2.05
N VAL A 81 9.95 -11.81 2.16
CA VAL A 81 10.90 -11.70 1.05
C VAL A 81 10.54 -12.65 -0.10
N GLU A 82 10.12 -13.87 0.21
CA GLU A 82 9.78 -14.93 -0.75
C GLU A 82 8.37 -14.79 -1.35
N ARG A 83 7.59 -13.81 -0.89
CA ARG A 83 6.23 -13.49 -1.40
C ARG A 83 5.24 -14.66 -1.27
N GLU A 84 5.38 -15.45 -0.22
CA GLU A 84 4.51 -16.60 0.07
C GLU A 84 3.11 -16.20 0.55
N ARG A 85 2.96 -14.96 1.05
CA ARG A 85 1.73 -14.45 1.68
C ARG A 85 1.19 -13.27 0.89
N ALA A 86 -0.12 -13.27 0.68
CA ALA A 86 -0.84 -12.12 0.16
C ALA A 86 -1.56 -11.38 1.31
N LEU A 87 -1.61 -10.05 1.20
CA LEU A 87 -2.58 -9.25 1.95
C LEU A 87 -3.86 -9.16 1.13
N ILE A 88 -4.98 -9.54 1.74
CA ILE A 88 -6.32 -9.44 1.19
C ILE A 88 -7.06 -8.33 1.90
N ARG A 89 -7.72 -7.48 1.13
CA ARG A 89 -8.53 -6.40 1.70
C ARG A 89 -9.83 -6.99 2.22
N GLY A 90 -10.20 -6.62 3.45
CA GLY A 90 -11.34 -7.21 4.13
C GLY A 90 -12.68 -6.97 3.45
N ASP A 91 -12.84 -5.81 2.80
CA ASP A 91 -14.01 -5.46 1.98
C ASP A 91 -14.16 -6.41 0.79
N ASP A 92 -13.09 -6.61 0.01
CA ASP A 92 -13.08 -7.52 -1.14
C ASP A 92 -13.36 -8.98 -0.69
N LEU A 93 -12.79 -9.39 0.45
CA LEU A 93 -13.01 -10.73 1.02
C LEU A 93 -14.48 -10.97 1.38
N LEU A 94 -15.14 -10.01 2.05
CA LEU A 94 -16.54 -10.16 2.46
C LEU A 94 -17.51 -10.06 1.28
N GLU A 95 -17.21 -9.23 0.28
CA GLU A 95 -18.04 -9.15 -0.93
C GLU A 95 -18.09 -10.49 -1.66
N ASP A 96 -16.93 -11.11 -1.91
CA ASP A 96 -16.83 -12.41 -2.57
C ASP A 96 -17.45 -13.56 -1.77
N ALA A 97 -17.34 -13.49 -0.44
CA ALA A 97 -17.86 -14.51 0.46
C ALA A 97 -19.33 -14.28 0.85
N GLN A 98 -20.03 -13.35 0.19
CA GLN A 98 -21.43 -13.02 0.48
C GLN A 98 -21.67 -12.66 1.96
N GLN A 99 -20.75 -11.87 2.53
CA GLN A 99 -20.74 -11.45 3.93
C GLN A 99 -20.56 -12.59 4.95
N ASN A 100 -20.07 -13.76 4.51
CA ASN A 100 -19.67 -14.84 5.41
C ASN A 100 -18.16 -14.83 5.62
N LEU A 101 -17.71 -14.35 6.79
CA LEU A 101 -16.29 -14.26 7.13
C LEU A 101 -15.58 -15.61 7.02
N ILE A 102 -16.14 -16.67 7.61
CA ILE A 102 -15.49 -18.00 7.69
C ILE A 102 -15.24 -18.58 6.29
N ASN A 103 -16.24 -18.48 5.40
CA ASN A 103 -16.09 -18.93 4.01
C ASN A 103 -14.99 -18.15 3.29
N GLY A 104 -14.94 -16.82 3.50
CA GLY A 104 -13.89 -16.00 2.91
C GLY A 104 -12.49 -16.38 3.42
N LEU A 105 -12.35 -16.61 4.74
CA LEU A 105 -11.06 -17.01 5.31
C LEU A 105 -10.62 -18.39 4.79
N HIS A 106 -11.53 -19.35 4.70
CA HIS A 106 -11.28 -20.68 4.14
C HIS A 106 -10.85 -20.60 2.66
N ASP A 107 -11.66 -19.99 1.81
CA ASP A 107 -11.48 -19.99 0.35
C ASP A 107 -10.21 -19.25 -0.09
N PHE A 108 -9.87 -18.19 0.64
CA PHE A 108 -8.68 -17.40 0.37
C PHE A 108 -7.46 -17.86 1.17
N ARG A 109 -7.55 -18.98 1.90
CA ARG A 109 -6.47 -19.53 2.75
C ARG A 109 -5.90 -18.49 3.72
N VAL A 110 -6.77 -17.67 4.32
CA VAL A 110 -6.38 -16.64 5.30
C VAL A 110 -6.27 -17.25 6.68
N GLY A 111 -5.06 -17.26 7.23
CA GLY A 111 -4.82 -17.72 8.61
C GLY A 111 -4.71 -16.58 9.62
N TRP A 112 -4.56 -15.34 9.15
CA TRP A 112 -4.31 -14.18 10.00
C TRP A 112 -5.25 -13.04 9.66
N VAL A 113 -5.87 -12.47 10.69
CA VAL A 113 -6.88 -11.44 10.56
C VAL A 113 -6.49 -10.23 11.40
N PHE A 114 -6.19 -9.12 10.72
CA PHE A 114 -6.01 -7.81 11.32
C PHE A 114 -7.31 -7.03 11.27
N VAL A 115 -7.72 -6.46 12.39
CA VAL A 115 -8.97 -5.70 12.52
C VAL A 115 -8.68 -4.33 13.12
N ASP A 116 -9.09 -3.28 12.42
CA ASP A 116 -9.15 -1.91 12.96
C ASP A 116 -10.53 -1.72 13.61
N ASP A 117 -10.59 -1.75 14.93
CA ASP A 117 -11.85 -1.80 15.69
C ASP A 117 -12.56 -0.46 15.84
N GLU A 118 -11.91 0.63 15.41
CA GLU A 118 -12.49 1.96 15.37
C GLU A 118 -13.37 2.17 14.12
N LEU A 119 -13.28 1.27 13.14
CA LEU A 119 -14.01 1.36 11.87
C LEU A 119 -15.27 0.46 11.85
N PRO A 120 -16.35 0.87 11.16
CA PRO A 120 -17.58 0.07 11.08
C PRO A 120 -17.38 -1.35 10.54
N ILE A 121 -16.50 -1.52 9.54
CA ILE A 121 -16.18 -2.86 9.01
C ILE A 121 -15.47 -3.72 10.05
N GLY A 122 -14.57 -3.12 10.84
CA GLY A 122 -13.86 -3.85 11.87
C GLY A 122 -14.79 -4.28 13.01
N GLN A 123 -15.70 -3.40 13.44
CA GLN A 123 -16.72 -3.76 14.44
C GLN A 123 -17.62 -4.90 13.97
N ALA A 124 -18.11 -4.84 12.73
CA ALA A 124 -18.91 -5.93 12.16
C ALA A 124 -18.13 -7.26 12.10
N VAL A 125 -16.83 -7.21 11.77
CA VAL A 125 -15.97 -8.40 11.77
C VAL A 125 -15.72 -8.92 13.18
N LEU A 126 -15.54 -8.05 14.17
CA LEU A 126 -15.43 -8.46 15.58
C LEU A 126 -16.70 -9.15 16.08
N GLU A 127 -17.88 -8.69 15.67
CA GLU A 127 -19.15 -9.36 15.96
C GLU A 127 -19.17 -10.77 15.33
N MET A 128 -18.80 -10.90 14.05
CA MET A 128 -18.71 -12.20 13.37
C MET A 128 -17.68 -13.14 14.02
N ILE A 129 -16.54 -12.61 14.48
CA ILE A 129 -15.53 -13.37 15.23
C ILE A 129 -16.09 -13.84 16.58
N ALA A 130 -16.84 -12.98 17.27
CA ALA A 130 -17.45 -13.33 18.56
C ALA A 130 -18.49 -14.45 18.42
N GLU A 131 -19.23 -14.51 17.30
CA GLU A 131 -20.16 -15.60 16.98
C GLU A 131 -19.46 -16.95 16.75
N HIS A 132 -18.19 -16.92 16.37
CA HIS A 132 -17.37 -18.09 16.02
C HIS A 132 -16.06 -18.17 16.82
N GLN A 133 -16.08 -17.72 18.09
CA GLN A 133 -14.88 -17.54 18.92
C GLN A 133 -13.99 -18.80 19.01
N GLU A 134 -14.57 -19.99 18.84
CA GLU A 134 -13.85 -21.27 18.87
C GLU A 134 -12.87 -21.46 17.69
N LEU A 135 -13.06 -20.70 16.61
CA LEU A 135 -12.21 -20.73 15.41
C LEU A 135 -11.14 -19.63 15.41
N PHE A 136 -11.06 -18.82 16.47
CA PHE A 136 -10.15 -17.68 16.54
C PHE A 136 -9.31 -17.68 17.81
N GLU A 137 -8.00 -17.59 17.64
CA GLU A 137 -7.05 -17.33 18.71
C GLU A 137 -6.67 -15.85 18.72
N VAL A 138 -6.83 -15.18 19.86
CA VAL A 138 -6.43 -13.78 20.04
C VAL A 138 -4.91 -13.71 20.24
N ILE A 139 -4.20 -13.15 19.28
CA ILE A 139 -2.74 -12.99 19.33
C ILE A 139 -2.36 -11.61 19.88
N THR A 140 -3.12 -10.58 19.49
CA THR A 140 -3.01 -9.22 20.04
C THR A 140 -4.42 -8.72 20.34
N PRO A 141 -4.81 -8.54 21.62
CA PRO A 141 -6.16 -8.11 22.00
C PRO A 141 -6.45 -6.64 21.68
N GLY A 142 -5.45 -5.91 21.18
CA GLY A 142 -5.52 -4.49 20.93
C GLY A 142 -4.15 -3.84 21.06
N GLN A 143 -3.70 -3.18 20.00
CA GLN A 143 -2.50 -2.36 20.00
C GLN A 143 -2.81 -1.05 19.30
N THR A 144 -2.57 0.06 20.00
CA THR A 144 -2.59 1.38 19.40
C THR A 144 -1.36 1.53 18.51
N LEU A 145 -1.60 1.90 17.26
CA LEU A 145 -0.57 2.24 16.30
C LEU A 145 -0.64 3.76 16.11
N ASP A 146 0.47 4.44 16.41
CA ASP A 146 0.59 5.90 16.34
C ASP A 146 1.79 6.28 15.48
N ASN A 147 1.61 7.27 14.60
CA ASN A 147 2.70 7.86 13.83
C ASN A 147 2.87 9.37 14.10
N GLY A 148 2.22 9.91 15.13
CA GLY A 148 2.22 11.32 15.51
C GLY A 148 1.21 12.18 14.74
N GLU A 149 0.63 11.68 13.65
CA GLU A 149 -0.41 12.37 12.87
C GLU A 149 -1.77 11.69 12.98
N LYS A 150 -1.77 10.36 13.08
CA LYS A 150 -2.96 9.52 13.20
C LYS A 150 -2.67 8.37 14.15
N THR A 151 -3.68 8.04 14.93
CA THR A 151 -3.73 6.82 15.74
C THR A 151 -4.84 5.93 15.22
N PHE A 152 -4.64 4.63 15.27
CA PHE A 152 -5.72 3.65 15.16
C PHE A 152 -5.44 2.44 16.02
N HIS A 153 -6.45 1.64 16.31
CA HIS A 153 -6.34 0.51 17.21
C HIS A 153 -6.54 -0.80 16.45
N ALA A 154 -5.50 -1.63 16.43
CA ALA A 154 -5.47 -2.87 15.67
C ALA A 154 -5.46 -4.09 16.58
N GLN A 155 -6.33 -5.05 16.27
CA GLN A 155 -6.35 -6.38 16.86
C GLN A 155 -5.84 -7.42 15.86
N LEU A 156 -5.16 -8.45 16.35
CA LEU A 156 -4.67 -9.56 15.53
C LEU A 156 -5.21 -10.87 16.05
N PHE A 157 -5.86 -11.60 15.15
CA PHE A 157 -6.39 -12.93 15.38
C PHE A 157 -5.71 -13.93 14.45
N ARG A 158 -5.54 -15.16 14.95
CA ARG A 158 -5.24 -16.32 14.12
C ARG A 158 -6.52 -17.13 13.92
N PHE A 159 -6.85 -17.40 12.67
CA PHE A 159 -7.94 -18.30 12.31
C PHE A 159 -7.44 -19.75 12.36
N THR A 160 -8.13 -20.60 13.11
CA THR A 160 -7.77 -21.99 13.36
C THR A 160 -8.71 -22.99 12.68
N GLY A 161 -9.69 -22.51 11.93
CA GLY A 161 -10.56 -23.35 11.12
C GLY A 161 -9.87 -23.96 9.91
N ASP A 162 -10.59 -24.81 9.20
CA ASP A 162 -10.09 -25.44 7.99
C ASP A 162 -9.80 -24.40 6.90
N LEU A 163 -8.71 -24.62 6.16
CA LEU A 163 -8.30 -23.80 5.02
C LEU A 163 -8.38 -24.63 3.74
N ALA A 164 -8.74 -23.99 2.64
CA ALA A 164 -8.74 -24.64 1.34
C ALA A 164 -7.32 -25.15 0.99
N ALA A 165 -7.26 -26.22 0.19
CA ALA A 165 -5.98 -26.74 -0.32
C ALA A 165 -5.36 -25.77 -1.35
N GLU A 166 -6.20 -25.07 -2.11
CA GLU A 166 -5.80 -24.10 -3.13
C GLU A 166 -6.50 -22.76 -2.86
N THR A 167 -5.77 -21.65 -3.06
CA THR A 167 -6.31 -20.30 -2.88
C THR A 167 -7.21 -19.92 -4.05
N LYS A 168 -8.44 -19.47 -3.78
CA LYS A 168 -9.29 -18.83 -4.77
C LYS A 168 -8.62 -17.55 -5.31
N THR A 169 -8.74 -17.29 -6.60
CA THR A 169 -8.19 -16.06 -7.22
C THR A 169 -8.76 -14.82 -6.52
N VAL A 170 -7.89 -14.00 -5.94
CA VAL A 170 -8.28 -12.71 -5.35
C VAL A 170 -8.73 -11.77 -6.48
N PRO A 171 -9.98 -11.30 -6.51
CA PRO A 171 -10.37 -10.32 -7.50
C PRO A 171 -9.69 -8.99 -7.19
N LEU A 172 -8.96 -8.47 -8.17
CA LEU A 172 -8.39 -7.14 -8.09
C LEU A 172 -9.46 -6.14 -8.52
N ASN A 173 -10.22 -5.60 -7.57
CA ASN A 173 -11.05 -4.44 -7.83
C ASN A 173 -10.17 -3.19 -7.89
N SER A 174 -9.48 -2.99 -9.00
CA SER A 174 -8.88 -1.68 -9.29
C SER A 174 -10.02 -0.73 -9.65
N SER A 175 -10.55 0.01 -8.68
CA SER A 175 -11.32 1.21 -8.98
C SER A 175 -10.37 2.26 -9.55
N VAL A 176 -10.07 2.15 -10.85
CA VAL A 176 -9.52 3.28 -11.60
C VAL A 176 -10.65 4.30 -11.65
N GLN A 177 -10.68 5.20 -10.67
CA GLN A 177 -11.49 6.41 -10.75
C GLN A 177 -11.01 7.20 -11.97
N GLY A 178 -11.77 7.12 -13.07
CA GLY A 178 -11.84 8.19 -14.05
C GLY A 178 -10.82 8.21 -15.20
N ILE A 179 -10.61 7.10 -15.92
CA ILE A 179 -10.29 7.22 -17.35
C ILE A 179 -11.47 6.67 -18.14
N SER A 180 -12.50 7.51 -18.27
CA SER A 180 -13.48 7.35 -19.34
C SER A 180 -12.72 7.55 -20.65
N ALA A 181 -12.41 6.44 -21.34
CA ALA A 181 -12.09 6.49 -22.75
C ALA A 181 -13.39 6.78 -23.49
N SER A 182 -13.71 8.06 -23.65
CA SER A 182 -14.69 8.53 -24.62
C SER A 182 -14.26 8.04 -26.01
N ARG A 183 -15.13 7.26 -26.64
CA ARG A 183 -15.09 7.00 -28.09
C ARG A 183 -15.75 8.15 -28.83
#